data_AF-A0A2E2NCI2-F1
#
_entry.id   AF-A0A2E2NCI2-F1
#
_cell.length_a   1.000
_cell.length_b   1.000
_cell.length_c   1.000
_cell.angle_alpha   90.00
_cell.angle_beta   90.00
_cell.angle_gamma   90.00
#
_symmetry.space_group_name_H-M   'P 1'
#
loop_
_entity.id
_entity.type
_entity.pdbx_description
1 polymer ?
#
loop_
_entity_poly.entity_id
_entity_poly.type
_entity_poly.pdbx_seq_one_letter_code
_entity_poly.pdbx_strand_id
1 'polypeptide(L)' 'MAKKKSLAREYVWLQCTESGDLNYRTTINVKGGITDKLKEGMNKYCPRLRKHTLHKIKRK' A
#
# COMPACT_ATOMS: atom_id res chain seq x y z
N MET A 1 -27.78 5.86 -17.67
CA MET A 1 -26.32 5.61 -17.62
C MET A 1 -25.83 5.82 -16.19
N ALA A 2 -25.44 4.76 -15.48
CA ALA A 2 -25.08 4.85 -14.07
C ALA A 2 -23.83 5.72 -13.87
N LYS A 3 -23.99 6.84 -13.17
CA LYS A 3 -22.92 7.79 -12.83
C LYS A 3 -21.82 7.02 -12.10
N LYS A 4 -20.63 6.88 -12.71
CA LYS A 4 -19.46 6.25 -12.12
C LYS A 4 -19.06 7.09 -10.90
N LYS A 5 -19.58 6.75 -9.70
CA LYS A 5 -19.16 7.36 -8.43
C LYS A 5 -17.64 7.28 -8.41
N SER A 6 -16.96 8.41 -8.28
CA SER A 6 -15.51 8.42 -8.15
C SER A 6 -15.14 7.42 -7.06
N LEU A 7 -14.34 6.42 -7.43
CA LEU A 7 -13.97 5.34 -6.54
C LEU A 7 -13.20 5.98 -5.40
N ALA A 8 -13.88 6.16 -4.26
CA ALA A 8 -13.28 6.69 -3.04
C ALA A 8 -12.07 5.85 -2.57
N ARG A 9 -11.84 4.68 -3.17
CA ARG A 9 -10.79 3.73 -2.85
C ARG A 9 -9.87 3.52 -4.04
N GLU A 10 -8.58 3.74 -3.83
CA GLU A 10 -7.52 3.41 -4.78
C GLU A 10 -6.79 2.15 -4.33
N TYR A 11 -6.35 1.35 -5.30
CA TYR A 11 -5.43 0.26 -5.02
C TYR A 11 -4.00 0.78 -5.04
N VAL A 12 -3.24 0.48 -4.00
CA VAL A 12 -1.81 0.78 -3.94
C VAL A 12 -1.01 -0.48 -3.73
N TRP A 13 0.24 -0.43 -4.18
CA TRP A 13 1.22 -1.47 -3.91
C TRP A 13 2.09 -1.07 -2.73
N LEU A 14 2.50 -2.07 -1.97
CA LEU A 14 3.41 -1.96 -0.85
C LEU A 14 4.74 -2.56 -1.27
N GLN A 15 5.76 -1.72 -1.27
CA GLN A 15 7.12 -2.08 -1.62
C GLN A 15 7.93 -2.35 -0.35
N CYS A 16 8.58 -3.50 -0.29
CA CYS A 16 9.54 -3.82 0.76
C CYS A 16 10.75 -2.88 0.66
N THR A 17 11.15 -2.25 1.77
CA THR A 17 12.31 -1.32 1.77
C THR A 17 13.65 -2.03 1.57
N GLU A 18 13.75 -3.30 1.97
CA GLU A 18 15.01 -4.04 1.93
C GLU A 18 15.20 -4.83 0.64
N SER A 19 14.13 -5.45 0.14
CA SER A 19 14.19 -6.31 -1.06
C SER A 19 13.66 -5.63 -2.31
N GLY A 20 12.97 -4.48 -2.17
CA GLY A 20 12.42 -3.73 -3.29
C GLY A 20 11.22 -4.38 -3.97
N ASP A 21 10.78 -5.57 -3.55
CA ASP A 21 9.65 -6.27 -4.15
C ASP A 21 8.30 -5.67 -3.77
N LEU A 22 7.35 -5.78 -4.70
CA LEU A 22 5.96 -5.37 -4.54
C LEU A 22 5.14 -6.56 -4.03
N ASN A 23 5.23 -6.83 -2.72
CA ASN A 23 4.67 -8.04 -2.13
C ASN A 23 3.17 -7.97 -1.84
N TYR A 24 2.65 -6.77 -1.53
CA TYR A 24 1.28 -6.62 -1.06
C TYR A 24 0.53 -5.53 -1.83
N ARG A 25 -0.77 -5.79 -2.06
CA ARG A 25 -1.71 -4.82 -2.62
C ARG A 25 -2.78 -4.52 -1.58
N THR A 26 -3.04 -3.24 -1.34
CA THR A 26 -4.07 -2.80 -0.38
C THR A 26 -4.97 -1.74 -1.00
N THR A 27 -6.22 -1.71 -0.56
CA THR A 27 -7.17 -0.65 -0.91
C THR A 27 -7.09 0.47 0.13
N ILE A 28 -6.86 1.70 -0.30
CA ILE A 28 -6.82 2.86 0.57
C ILE A 28 -7.95 3.81 0.20
N ASN A 29 -8.67 4.29 1.21
CA ASN A 29 -9.69 5.31 1.03
C ASN A 29 -9.02 6.67 0.83
N VAL A 30 -9.12 7.22 -0.37
CA VAL A 30 -8.55 8.53 -0.76
C VAL A 30 -9.39 9.67 -0.20
N LYS A 31 -10.66 9.41 0.14
CA LYS A 31 -11.64 10.43 0.53
C LYS A 31 -11.41 11.05 1.91
N GLY A 32 -10.50 10.49 2.72
CA GLY A 32 -10.17 10.96 4.07
C GLY A 32 -8.71 11.37 4.26
N GLY A 33 -7.94 11.49 3.17
CA GLY A 33 -6.48 11.61 3.25
C GLY A 33 -5.82 10.27 3.57
N ILE A 34 -4.63 10.04 3.02
CA ILE A 34 -3.82 8.89 3.42
C ILE A 34 -3.42 9.14 4.87
N THR A 35 -3.83 8.29 5.79
CA THR A 35 -3.33 8.33 7.16
C THR A 35 -1.81 8.25 7.10
N ASP A 36 -1.09 9.25 7.65
CA ASP A 36 0.38 9.34 7.56
C ASP A 36 1.09 8.05 8.03
N LYS A 37 0.44 7.31 8.94
CA LYS A 37 0.83 5.96 9.38
C LYS A 37 0.96 4.93 8.25
N LEU A 38 0.09 4.99 7.24
CA LEU A 38 0.14 4.13 6.05
C LEU A 38 1.30 4.53 5.14
N LYS A 39 1.67 5.82 5.09
CA LYS A 39 2.86 6.32 4.37
C LYS A 39 4.16 5.94 5.07
N GLU A 40 4.22 6.01 6.40
CA GLU A 40 5.40 5.62 7.19
C GLU A 40 5.80 4.16 6.98
N GLY A 41 4.83 3.31 6.68
CA GLY A 41 5.04 1.93 6.27
C GLY A 41 4.55 0.93 7.30
N MET A 42 4.38 -0.31 6.84
CA MET A 42 3.82 -1.39 7.64
C MET A 42 4.83 -2.52 7.77
N ASN A 43 5.01 -3.05 8.98
CA ASN A 43 5.81 -4.27 9.17
C ASN A 43 5.04 -5.48 8.61
N LYS A 44 5.50 -5.99 7.47
CA LYS A 44 4.94 -7.16 6.80
C LYS A 44 6.03 -8.18 6.50
N TYR A 45 5.62 -9.44 6.41
CA TYR A 45 6.54 -10.53 6.13
C TYR A 45 7.04 -10.44 4.69
N CYS A 46 8.36 -10.46 4.50
CA CYS A 46 8.98 -10.57 3.18
C CYS A 46 9.41 -12.03 2.95
N PRO A 47 8.84 -12.75 1.98
CA PRO A 47 9.17 -14.16 1.74
C PRO A 47 10.61 -14.36 1.25
N ARG A 48 11.22 -13.35 0.61
CA ARG A 48 12.61 -13.43 0.13
C ARG A 48 13.62 -13.41 1.28
N LEU A 49 13.41 -12.51 2.23
CA LEU A 49 14.30 -12.33 3.38
C LEU A 49 13.87 -13.17 4.59
N ARG A 50 12.71 -13.83 4.51
CA ARG A 50 12.09 -14.65 5.57
C ARG A 50 11.93 -13.92 6.91
N LYS A 51 11.82 -12.60 6.89
CA LYS A 51 11.66 -11.75 8.07
C LYS A 51 10.60 -10.68 7.84
N HIS A 52 10.10 -10.10 8.93
CA HIS A 52 9.20 -8.95 8.85
C HIS A 52 10.03 -7.69 8.59
N THR A 53 9.69 -7.00 7.50
CA THR A 53 10.36 -5.77 7.07
C THR A 53 9.35 -4.65 6.88
N LEU A 54 9.84 -3.42 6.87
CA LEU A 54 9.03 -2.25 6.57
C LEU A 54 8.63 -2.26 5.09
N HIS A 55 7.33 -2.20 4.85
CA HIS A 55 6.77 -2.06 3.52
C HIS A 55 6.13 -0.69 3.37
N LYS A 56 6.65 0.12 2.45
CA LYS A 56 6.17 1.48 2.16
C LYS A 56 5.20 1.47 0.99
N ILE A 57 4.23 2.38 1.00
CA ILE A 57 3.30 2.52 -0.12
C ILE A 57 4.03 3.16 -1.29
N LYS A 58 4.03 2.47 -2.43
CA LYS A 58 4.41 3.03 -3.71
C LYS A 58 3.14 3.39 -4.47
N ARG A 59 2.85 4.70 -4.57
CA ARG A 59 1.88 5.21 -5.53
C ARG A 59 2.57 5.42 -6.88
N LYS A 60 1.84 5.17 -7.96
CA LYS A 60 2.24 5.63 -9.29
C LYS A 60 1.84 7.09 -9.44
#